data_AF-R0J4N0-F1
#
_entry.id   AF-R0J4N0-F1
#
_cell.length_a   1.000
_cell.length_b   1.000
_cell.length_c   1.000
_cell.angle_alpha   90.00
_cell.angle_beta   90.00
_cell.angle_gamma   90.00
#
_symmetry.space_group_name_H-M   'P 1'
#
loop_
_entity.id
_entity.type
_entity.pdbx_description
1 polymer ?
#
loop_
_entity_poly.entity_id
_entity_poly.type
_entity_poly.pdbx_seq_one_letter_code
_entity_poly.pdbx_strand_id
1 'polypeptide(L)'
;MEFIEYCHDNKILLFLSGYLQDSQGLLNLTKGDFFPLFWRSWTSVFRPQLIKRSFEATGIQPANPDVVLKRFAKEASDSESSQSVLSGDDWLKLKSIVRREVKDQSSKDVKKLQQSLCHILAQNSILHEEIRGLRQSLAIKERRPKQSFAL
;
A
#
# COMPACT_ATOMS: atom_id res chain seq x y z
N MET A 1 11.43 -5.01 -22.25
CA MET A 1 10.64 -4.77 -21.04
C MET A 1 9.89 -3.48 -21.27
N GLU A 2 8.56 -3.52 -21.35
CA GLU A 2 7.77 -2.31 -21.56
C GLU A 2 7.88 -1.41 -20.31
N PHE A 3 7.88 -0.09 -20.52
CA PHE A 3 7.98 0.90 -19.43
C PHE A 3 6.91 0.68 -18.34
N ILE A 4 5.74 0.16 -18.73
CA ILE A 4 4.63 -0.17 -17.82
C ILE A 4 4.96 -1.36 -16.92
N GLU A 5 5.54 -2.44 -17.47
CA GLU A 5 5.99 -3.60 -16.68
C GLU A 5 7.04 -3.19 -15.65
N TYR A 6 8.01 -2.36 -16.06
CA TYR A 6 9.02 -1.82 -15.14
C TYR A 6 8.37 -1.01 -14.00
N CYS A 7 7.39 -0.16 -14.31
CA CYS A 7 6.71 0.64 -13.29
C CYS A 7 5.88 -0.21 -12.32
N HIS A 8 5.31 -1.32 -12.80
CA HIS A 8 4.59 -2.28 -11.97
C HIS A 8 5.55 -3.06 -11.06
N ASP A 9 6.61 -3.62 -11.62
CA ASP A 9 7.60 -4.43 -10.89
C ASP A 9 8.34 -3.62 -9.82
N ASN A 10 8.55 -2.32 -10.08
CA ASN A 10 9.20 -1.41 -9.14
C ASN A 10 8.20 -0.63 -8.27
N LYS A 11 6.91 -1.01 -8.28
CA LYS A 11 5.85 -0.44 -7.44
C LYS A 11 5.72 1.09 -7.55
N ILE A 12 6.13 1.67 -8.68
CA ILE A 12 6.13 3.12 -8.91
C ILE A 12 4.69 3.66 -8.91
N LEU A 13 3.75 2.87 -9.44
CA LEU A 13 2.34 3.21 -9.55
C LEU A 13 1.52 2.85 -8.29
N LEU A 14 2.12 2.23 -7.27
CA LEU A 14 1.41 1.70 -6.10
C LEU A 14 0.60 2.78 -5.35
N PHE A 15 1.18 3.98 -5.21
CA PHE A 15 0.51 5.08 -4.51
C PHE A 15 -0.63 5.70 -5.32
N LEU A 16 -0.50 5.72 -6.64
CA LEU A 16 -1.57 6.16 -7.52
C LEU A 16 -2.72 5.16 -7.50
N SER A 17 -2.44 3.86 -7.62
CA SER A 17 -3.47 2.82 -7.56
C SER A 17 -4.18 2.81 -6.20
N GLY A 18 -3.44 2.97 -5.10
CA GLY A 18 -4.01 3.09 -3.76
C GLY A 18 -4.93 4.31 -3.64
N TYR A 19 -4.49 5.48 -4.12
CA TYR A 19 -5.30 6.70 -4.13
C TYR A 19 -6.60 6.55 -4.95
N LEU A 20 -6.53 5.91 -6.12
CA LEU A 20 -7.70 5.65 -6.95
C LEU A 20 -8.65 4.65 -6.28
N GLN A 21 -8.11 3.59 -5.68
CA GLN A 21 -8.89 2.59 -4.94
C GLN A 21 -9.59 3.18 -3.72
N ASP A 22 -8.86 3.96 -2.91
CA ASP A 22 -9.39 4.59 -1.69
C ASP A 22 -10.46 5.64 -2.00
N SER A 23 -10.35 6.30 -3.16
CA SER A 23 -11.31 7.31 -3.56
C SER A 23 -12.52 6.77 -4.29
N GLN A 24 -12.42 5.62 -4.97
CA GLN A 24 -13.49 5.05 -5.79
C GLN A 24 -14.14 6.06 -6.74
N GLY A 25 -13.35 7.01 -7.26
CA GLY A 25 -13.85 8.09 -8.12
C GLY A 25 -14.54 9.25 -7.40
N LEU A 26 -14.62 9.26 -6.06
CA LEU A 26 -15.11 10.41 -5.29
C LEU A 26 -14.23 11.65 -5.45
N LEU A 27 -12.93 11.44 -5.66
CA LEU A 27 -11.94 12.48 -5.87
C LEU A 27 -11.47 12.46 -7.32
N ASN A 28 -11.67 13.58 -8.01
CA ASN A 28 -10.97 13.82 -9.27
C ASN A 28 -9.49 14.04 -8.99
N LEU A 29 -8.63 13.49 -9.84
CA LEU A 29 -7.20 13.75 -9.79
C LEU A 29 -6.94 15.17 -10.28
N THR A 30 -6.41 16.01 -9.41
CA THR A 30 -6.10 17.42 -9.70
C THR A 30 -4.60 17.64 -9.76
N LYS A 31 -4.17 18.77 -10.32
CA LYS A 31 -2.76 19.18 -10.30
C LYS A 31 -2.19 19.25 -8.87
N GLY A 32 -3.02 19.58 -7.88
CA GLY A 32 -2.61 19.61 -6.47
C GLY A 32 -2.27 18.24 -5.88
N ASP A 33 -2.83 17.16 -6.44
CA ASP A 33 -2.59 15.80 -5.97
C ASP A 33 -1.28 15.21 -6.53
N PHE A 34 -0.75 15.82 -7.60
CA PHE A 34 0.48 15.35 -8.25
C PHE A 34 1.65 15.29 -7.28
N PHE A 35 1.97 16.39 -6.59
CA PHE A 35 3.18 16.44 -5.77
C PHE A 35 3.14 15.46 -4.58
N PRO A 36 2.05 15.36 -3.79
CA PRO A 36 1.97 14.36 -2.72
C PRO A 36 2.07 12.91 -3.23
N LEU A 37 1.43 12.59 -4.36
CA LEU A 37 1.48 11.24 -4.95
C LEU A 37 2.88 10.94 -5.50
N PHE A 38 3.46 11.87 -6.25
CA PHE A 38 4.81 11.80 -6.78
C PHE A 38 5.83 11.63 -5.65
N TRP A 39 5.77 12.44 -4.61
CA TRP A 39 6.73 12.41 -3.51
C TRP A 39 6.72 11.08 -2.76
N ARG A 40 5.53 10.51 -2.52
CA ARG A 40 5.38 9.17 -1.92
C ARG A 40 5.97 8.09 -2.82
N SER A 41 5.65 8.10 -4.11
CA SER A 41 6.26 7.17 -5.08
C SER A 41 7.78 7.33 -5.13
N TRP A 42 8.27 8.57 -5.26
CA TRP A 42 9.69 8.91 -5.33
C TRP A 42 10.46 8.37 -4.11
N THR A 43 10.03 8.72 -2.90
CA THR A 43 10.69 8.27 -1.66
C THR A 43 10.70 6.73 -1.51
N SER A 44 9.69 6.03 -2.07
CA SER A 44 9.66 4.57 -2.03
C SER A 44 10.60 3.89 -3.03
N VAL A 45 10.81 4.51 -4.19
CA VAL A 45 11.56 3.98 -5.35
C VAL A 45 13.03 4.37 -5.30
N PHE A 46 13.38 5.50 -4.69
CA PHE A 46 14.76 6.00 -4.57
C PHE A 46 15.58 5.24 -3.53
N ARG A 47 15.68 3.92 -3.71
CA ARG A 47 16.53 3.01 -2.93
C ARG A 47 17.84 2.76 -3.67
N PRO A 48 18.97 2.55 -2.96
CA PRO A 48 20.28 2.33 -3.59
C PRO A 48 20.28 1.27 -4.71
N GLN A 49 19.54 0.17 -4.52
CA GLN A 49 19.47 -0.91 -5.51
C GLN A 49 18.73 -0.50 -6.78
N LEU A 50 17.61 0.20 -6.64
CA LEU A 50 16.80 0.67 -7.78
C LEU A 50 17.51 1.77 -8.56
N ILE A 51 18.22 2.64 -7.85
CA ILE A 51 19.09 3.66 -8.47
C ILE A 51 20.17 2.98 -9.33
N LYS A 52 20.87 1.96 -8.81
CA LYS A 52 21.86 1.20 -9.59
C LYS A 52 21.25 0.57 -10.84
N ARG A 53 20.12 -0.11 -10.70
CA ARG A 53 19.39 -0.71 -11.85
C ARG A 53 18.99 0.32 -12.90
N SER A 54 18.58 1.53 -12.48
CA SER A 54 18.22 2.60 -13.40
C SER A 54 19.42 3.11 -14.23
N PHE A 55 20.61 3.18 -13.62
CA PHE A 55 21.85 3.52 -14.34
C PHE A 55 22.28 2.42 -15.30
N GLU A 56 22.18 1.15 -14.90
CA GLU A 56 22.42 -0.01 -15.77
C GLU A 56 21.49 0.01 -16.99
N ALA A 57 20.18 0.22 -16.77
CA ALA A 57 19.18 0.19 -17.83
C ALA A 57 19.32 1.35 -18.83
N THR A 58 19.70 2.54 -18.35
CA THR A 58 19.88 3.73 -19.20
C THR A 58 21.26 3.78 -19.87
N GLY A 59 22.20 2.91 -19.46
CA GLY A 59 23.61 2.99 -19.85
C GLY A 59 24.32 4.24 -19.35
N ILE A 60 23.66 5.04 -18.50
CA ILE A 60 24.23 6.27 -17.92
C ILE A 60 25.00 5.85 -16.67
N GLN A 61 26.32 5.83 -16.76
CA GLN A 61 27.18 5.59 -15.62
C GLN A 61 27.81 6.91 -15.15
N PRO A 62 27.51 7.40 -13.93
CA PRO A 62 28.23 8.53 -13.37
C PRO A 62 29.71 8.16 -13.21
N ALA A 63 30.62 9.09 -13.50
CA ALA A 63 32.06 8.89 -13.28
C ALA A 63 32.40 8.53 -11.81
N ASN A 64 31.53 8.92 -10.88
CA ASN A 64 31.60 8.50 -9.47
C ASN A 64 30.20 8.10 -8.96
N PRO A 65 29.86 6.81 -8.99
CA PRO A 65 28.55 6.30 -8.53
C PRO A 65 28.29 6.54 -7.03
N ASP A 66 29.35 6.54 -6.22
CA ASP A 66 29.23 6.66 -4.76
C ASP A 66 28.73 8.04 -4.31
N VAL A 67 28.98 9.09 -5.11
CA VAL A 67 28.47 10.44 -4.84
C VAL A 67 26.94 10.48 -4.90
N VAL A 68 26.35 9.75 -5.86
CA VAL A 68 24.90 9.65 -5.99
C VAL A 68 24.34 8.86 -4.80
N LEU A 69 24.93 7.71 -4.49
CA LEU A 69 24.47 6.86 -3.39
C LEU A 69 24.57 7.55 -2.02
N LYS A 70 25.62 8.35 -1.77
CA LYS A 70 25.77 9.12 -0.53
C LYS A 70 24.66 10.13 -0.29
N ARG A 71 24.08 10.73 -1.34
CA ARG A 71 22.94 11.67 -1.21
C ARG A 71 21.66 10.99 -0.73
N PHE A 72 21.54 9.68 -0.95
CA PHE A 72 20.37 8.88 -0.57
C PHE A 72 20.67 7.93 0.59
N ALA A 73 21.92 7.89 1.07
CA ALA A 73 22.29 7.24 2.31
C ALA A 73 21.70 8.07 3.45
N LYS A 74 20.51 7.67 3.92
CA LYS A 74 19.91 8.21 5.14
C LYS A 74 20.88 7.90 6.27
N GLU A 75 21.38 8.91 6.99
CA GLU A 75 22.03 8.66 8.27
C GLU A 75 21.03 7.87 9.12
N ALA A 76 21.48 6.74 9.67
CA ALA A 76 20.67 5.84 10.45
C ALA A 76 20.24 6.54 11.75
N SER A 77 19.25 7.43 11.66
CA SER A 77 18.37 7.71 12.78
C SER A 77 17.50 6.48 12.91
N ASP A 78 17.73 5.74 13.99
CA ASP A 78 16.92 4.63 14.47
C ASP A 78 15.45 5.06 14.55
N SER A 79 14.77 4.92 13.43
CA SER A 79 13.34 4.70 13.42
C SER A 79 13.22 3.34 12.77
N GLU A 80 13.43 2.34 13.62
CA GLU A 80 12.97 0.97 13.43
C GLU A 80 11.50 1.09 13.02
N SER A 81 11.28 1.15 11.71
CA SER A 81 9.95 1.19 11.14
C SER A 81 9.43 -0.21 11.36
N SER A 82 8.73 -0.38 12.48
CA SER A 82 8.05 -1.59 12.89
C SER A 82 7.51 -2.31 11.67
N GLN A 83 8.15 -3.43 11.34
CA GLN A 83 7.55 -4.42 10.46
C GLN A 83 6.51 -5.17 11.30
N SER A 84 5.45 -4.46 11.64
CA SER A 84 4.16 -4.99 12.01
C SER A 84 3.20 -4.05 11.32
N VAL A 85 2.27 -4.50 10.50
CA VAL A 85 1.09 -5.19 10.97
C VAL A 85 0.52 -5.86 9.72
N LEU A 86 0.71 -7.17 9.59
CA LEU A 86 -0.40 -7.96 9.08
C LEU A 86 -1.28 -8.18 10.31
N SER A 87 -2.49 -7.64 10.31
CA SER A 87 -3.48 -7.93 11.35
C SER A 87 -3.92 -9.40 11.21
N GLY A 88 -3.00 -10.32 11.50
CA GLY A 88 -3.26 -11.75 11.64
C GLY A 88 -3.72 -12.10 13.05
N ASP A 89 -3.64 -11.15 13.98
CA ASP A 89 -3.95 -11.34 15.39
C ASP A 89 -5.40 -11.77 15.60
N ASP A 90 -6.36 -11.23 14.84
CA ASP A 90 -7.78 -11.56 15.01
C ASP A 90 -8.11 -12.98 14.54
N TRP A 91 -7.53 -13.40 13.42
CA TRP A 91 -7.65 -14.78 12.93
C TRP A 91 -6.96 -15.77 13.86
N LEU A 92 -5.73 -15.49 14.29
CA LEU A 92 -4.97 -16.41 15.14
C LEU A 92 -5.67 -16.60 16.50
N LYS A 93 -6.21 -15.54 17.09
CA LYS A 93 -7.02 -15.59 18.31
C LYS A 93 -8.29 -16.42 18.12
N LEU A 94 -9.07 -16.16 17.07
CA LEU A 94 -10.30 -16.91 16.79
C LEU A 94 -10.01 -18.39 16.48
N LYS A 95 -8.97 -18.68 15.71
CA LYS A 95 -8.52 -20.04 15.43
C LYS A 95 -8.14 -20.79 16.71
N SER A 96 -7.46 -20.10 17.64
CA SER A 96 -7.14 -20.67 18.95
C SER A 96 -8.39 -20.98 19.77
N ILE A 97 -9.39 -20.09 19.76
CA ILE A 97 -10.67 -20.32 20.46
C ILE A 97 -11.40 -21.52 19.86
N VAL A 98 -11.53 -21.58 18.52
CA VAL A 98 -12.18 -22.71 17.83
C VAL A 98 -11.50 -24.03 18.19
N ARG A 99 -10.16 -24.07 18.19
CA ARG A 99 -9.41 -25.29 18.57
C ARG A 99 -9.60 -25.69 20.02
N ARG A 100 -9.82 -24.74 20.93
CA ARG A 100 -10.01 -25.01 22.36
C ARG A 100 -11.41 -25.54 22.65
N GLU A 101 -12.43 -24.94 22.06
CA GLU A 101 -13.83 -25.27 22.37
C GLU A 101 -14.35 -26.48 21.57
N VAL A 102 -13.79 -26.74 20.39
CA VAL A 102 -14.24 -27.82 19.51
C VAL A 102 -13.40 -29.08 19.69
N LYS A 103 -14.01 -30.12 20.26
CA LYS A 103 -13.35 -31.42 20.51
C LYS A 103 -12.96 -32.18 19.24
N ASP A 104 -13.85 -32.23 18.23
CA ASP A 104 -13.57 -32.90 16.95
C ASP A 104 -13.26 -31.89 15.83
N GLN A 105 -11.98 -31.55 15.75
CA GLN A 105 -11.45 -30.65 14.74
C GLN A 105 -11.45 -31.25 13.32
N SER A 106 -11.59 -32.57 13.20
CA SER A 106 -11.54 -33.30 11.93
C SER A 106 -12.89 -33.39 11.23
N SER A 107 -13.97 -33.17 11.99
CA SER A 107 -15.35 -33.18 11.49
C SER A 107 -15.53 -32.23 10.30
N LYS A 108 -16.38 -32.66 9.37
CA LYS A 108 -16.70 -31.92 8.15
C LYS A 108 -17.31 -30.55 8.48
N ASP A 109 -18.14 -30.48 9.52
CA ASP A 109 -18.85 -29.24 9.88
C ASP A 109 -17.94 -28.22 10.53
N VAL A 110 -16.94 -28.66 11.30
CA VAL A 110 -15.95 -27.74 11.88
C VAL A 110 -15.01 -27.19 10.81
N LYS A 111 -14.63 -28.00 9.82
CA LYS A 111 -13.88 -27.51 8.65
C LYS A 111 -14.67 -26.46 7.88
N LYS A 112 -15.96 -26.70 7.63
CA LYS A 112 -16.86 -25.70 7.02
C LYS A 112 -16.93 -24.43 7.85
N LEU A 113 -17.11 -24.55 9.17
CA LEU A 113 -17.15 -23.40 10.08
C LEU A 113 -15.86 -22.56 10.00
N GLN A 114 -14.69 -23.21 10.02
CA GLN A 114 -13.40 -22.51 9.91
C GLN A 114 -13.24 -21.79 8.57
N GLN A 115 -13.68 -22.41 7.47
CA GLN A 115 -13.67 -21.79 6.15
C GLN A 115 -14.60 -20.58 6.09
N SER A 116 -15.82 -20.71 6.59
CA SER A 116 -16.78 -19.60 6.67
C SER A 116 -16.25 -18.45 7.52
N LEU A 117 -15.64 -18.76 8.66
CA LEU A 117 -15.04 -17.76 9.53
C LEU A 117 -13.87 -17.04 8.86
N CYS A 118 -12.97 -17.77 8.19
CA CYS A 118 -11.89 -17.18 7.42
C CYS A 118 -12.42 -16.27 6.30
N HIS A 119 -13.47 -16.70 5.60
CA HIS A 119 -14.12 -15.92 4.55
C HIS A 119 -14.70 -14.60 5.10
N ILE A 120 -15.46 -14.67 6.19
CA ILE A 120 -16.06 -13.49 6.84
C ILE A 120 -14.97 -12.54 7.34
N LEU A 121 -13.90 -13.05 7.96
CA LEU A 121 -12.78 -12.22 8.42
C LEU A 121 -12.09 -11.49 7.27
N ALA A 122 -11.83 -12.19 6.16
CA ALA A 122 -11.25 -11.58 4.98
C ALA A 122 -12.16 -10.49 4.41
N GLN A 123 -13.47 -10.76 4.30
CA GLN A 123 -14.46 -9.76 3.86
C GLN A 123 -14.52 -8.54 4.77
N ASN A 124 -14.58 -8.74 6.09
CA ASN A 124 -14.60 -7.65 7.05
C ASN A 124 -13.32 -6.81 6.98
N SER A 125 -12.16 -7.45 6.82
CA SER A 125 -10.91 -6.72 6.62
C SER A 125 -10.99 -5.84 5.39
N ILE A 126 -11.45 -6.37 4.25
CA ILE A 126 -11.59 -5.60 3.00
C ILE A 126 -12.55 -4.42 3.21
N LEU A 127 -13.73 -4.68 3.81
CA LEU A 127 -14.73 -3.64 4.08
C LEU A 127 -14.20 -2.53 4.99
N HIS A 128 -13.43 -2.88 6.02
CA HIS A 128 -12.83 -1.89 6.92
C HIS A 128 -11.80 -1.01 6.20
N GLU A 129 -10.94 -1.59 5.37
CA GLU A 129 -9.97 -0.85 4.57
C GLU A 129 -10.68 0.08 3.57
N GLU A 130 -11.74 -0.41 2.93
CA GLU A 130 -12.57 0.35 1.98
C GLU A 130 -13.27 1.54 2.65
N ILE A 131 -13.94 1.32 3.78
CA ILE A 131 -14.58 2.37 4.58
C ILE A 131 -13.54 3.41 5.02
N ARG A 132 -12.33 2.97 5.42
CA ARG A 132 -11.26 3.89 5.82
C ARG A 132 -10.82 4.77 4.64
N GLY A 133 -10.59 4.18 3.47
CA GLY A 133 -10.23 4.91 2.25
C GLY A 133 -11.29 5.93 1.84
N LEU A 134 -12.56 5.50 1.80
CA LEU A 134 -13.69 6.37 1.46
C LEU A 134 -13.85 7.54 2.43
N ARG A 135 -13.71 7.30 3.75
CA ARG A 135 -13.74 8.36 4.77
C ARG A 135 -12.63 9.38 4.59
N GLN A 136 -11.41 8.93 4.30
CA GLN A 136 -10.30 9.84 4.02
C GLN A 136 -10.55 10.66 2.76
N SER A 137 -11.03 10.01 1.70
CA SER A 137 -11.35 10.66 0.43
C SER A 137 -12.47 11.69 0.57
N LEU A 138 -13.51 11.39 1.36
CA LEU A 138 -14.58 12.32 1.69
C LEU A 138 -14.05 13.56 2.42
N ALA A 139 -13.21 13.37 3.44
CA ALA A 139 -12.61 14.49 4.17
C ALA A 139 -11.75 15.39 3.27
N ILE A 140 -11.03 14.82 2.30
CA ILE A 140 -10.29 15.59 1.29
C ILE A 140 -11.27 16.37 0.39
N LYS A 141 -12.35 15.73 -0.06
CA LYS A 141 -13.35 16.35 -0.92
C LYS A 141 -14.02 17.54 -0.26
N GLU A 142 -14.36 17.43 1.03
CA GLU A 142 -14.96 18.51 1.83
C GLU A 142 -14.02 19.70 1.99
N ARG A 143 -12.71 19.46 2.10
CA ARG A 143 -11.69 20.52 2.18
C ARG A 143 -11.44 21.23 0.86
N ARG A 144 -11.73 20.60 -0.28
CA ARG A 144 -11.51 21.22 -1.59
C ARG A 144 -12.55 22.31 -1.83
N PRO A 145 -12.13 23.52 -2.25
CA PRO A 145 -13.08 24.57 -2.59
C PRO A 145 -13.94 24.10 -3.77
N LYS A 146 -15.26 24.26 -3.65
CA LYS A 146 -16.18 24.04 -4.77
C LYS A 146 -15.92 25.16 -5.78
N GLN A 147 -15.24 24.85 -6.88
CA GLN A 147 -15.16 25.78 -8.01
C GLN A 147 -16.55 25.87 -8.63
N SER A 148 -17.32 26.88 -8.25
CA SER A 148 -18.47 27.32 -9.04
C SER A 148 -17.92 28.05 -10.26
N PHE A 149 -17.82 27.37 -11.39
CA PHE A 149 -17.72 28.07 -12.66
C PHE A 149 -19.08 28.72 -12.87
N ALA A 150 -19.16 30.05 -12.70
CA ALA A 150 -20.29 30.81 -13.20
C ALA A 150 -20.24 30.70 -14.73
N LEU A 151 -21.26 30.06 -15.31
CA LEU A 151 -21.48 29.99 -16.75
C LEU A 151 -21.97 31.34 -17.27
#